data_AF-A0A0Q0RU65-F1
#
_entry.id   AF-A0A0Q0RU65-F1
#
_cell.length_a   1.000
_cell.length_b   1.000
_cell.length_c   1.000
_cell.angle_alpha   90.00
_cell.angle_beta   90.00
_cell.angle_gamma   90.00
#
_symmetry.space_group_name_H-M   'P 1'
#
loop_
_entity.id
_entity.type
_entity.pdbx_description
1 polymer ?
#
loop_
_entity_poly.entity_id
_entity_poly.type
_entity_poly.pdbx_seq_one_letter_code
_entity_poly.pdbx_strand_id
1 'polypeptide(L)'
;MRVIATHEYVKNFIKHTGDKLPMVIGKCLDDTVSKMVYFKNRHIINRDITIKALRSYTALLKDELHKNCISLENSDLRYYYAMGWKFINAFKKSVIYENSLLRDRTRIIIINDEAGIYAQPDFVDYENKTIYEMKSFSLKPLPEYVRLQARVFQLAYPDFKTVLIAFPRDQDYIKVQNIKLREYKDVTKNRLLREIYNFTMQNGRDMDMFTAIGNKKYIKYKLD
;
A
#
# COMPACT_ATOMS: atom_id res chain seq x y z
N MET A 1 23.01 -0.23 12.19
CA MET A 1 21.63 -0.74 12.29
C MET A 1 21.32 -1.54 11.03
N ARG A 2 20.59 -2.64 11.12
CA ARG A 2 20.10 -3.38 9.94
C ARG A 2 18.72 -2.88 9.55
N VAL A 3 18.47 -2.66 8.27
CA VAL A 3 17.19 -2.10 7.80
C VAL A 3 16.53 -2.91 6.72
N ILE A 4 15.20 -2.88 6.70
CA ILE A 4 14.38 -3.54 5.68
C ILE A 4 13.11 -2.75 5.36
N ALA A 5 12.52 -2.93 4.19
CA ALA A 5 11.19 -2.38 3.88
C ALA A 5 10.07 -3.34 4.33
N THR A 6 8.90 -2.82 4.70
CA THR A 6 7.73 -3.65 5.06
C THR A 6 7.40 -4.70 4.00
N HIS A 7 7.48 -4.36 2.71
CA HIS A 7 7.19 -5.32 1.63
C HIS A 7 8.15 -6.52 1.64
N GLU A 8 9.40 -6.33 2.04
CA GLU A 8 10.40 -7.41 2.13
C GLU A 8 10.17 -8.33 3.32
N TYR A 9 9.58 -7.81 4.40
CA TYR A 9 9.15 -8.61 5.54
C TYR A 9 7.92 -9.45 5.19
N VAL A 10 6.89 -8.84 4.58
CA VAL A 10 5.62 -9.53 4.34
C VAL A 10 5.61 -10.44 3.12
N LYS A 11 6.53 -10.26 2.15
CA LYS A 11 6.59 -11.11 0.94
C LYS A 11 6.77 -12.60 1.26
N ASN A 12 7.43 -12.93 2.37
CA ASN A 12 7.64 -14.32 2.78
C ASN A 12 6.34 -15.04 3.20
N PHE A 13 5.27 -14.27 3.42
CA PHE A 13 3.94 -14.77 3.77
C PHE A 13 3.00 -14.78 2.55
N ILE A 14 3.50 -14.43 1.36
CA ILE A 14 2.75 -14.47 0.11
C ILE A 14 2.96 -15.84 -0.53
N LYS A 15 1.86 -16.54 -0.86
CA LYS A 15 1.93 -17.71 -1.74
C LYS A 15 2.24 -17.21 -3.16
N HIS A 16 3.47 -17.39 -3.61
CA HIS A 16 3.86 -17.02 -4.96
C HIS A 16 3.24 -17.98 -5.97
N THR A 17 2.36 -17.48 -6.82
CA THR A 17 1.85 -18.20 -8.00
C THR A 17 2.79 -18.10 -9.20
N GLY A 18 3.83 -17.24 -9.13
CA GLY A 18 4.74 -16.93 -10.22
C GLY A 18 4.16 -15.93 -11.24
N ASP A 19 2.86 -15.67 -11.21
CA ASP A 19 2.20 -14.76 -12.14
C ASP A 19 2.43 -13.28 -11.77
N LYS A 20 3.03 -12.54 -12.71
CA LYS A 20 3.36 -11.11 -12.57
C LYS A 20 2.21 -10.19 -12.97
N LEU A 21 1.24 -10.67 -13.75
CA LEU A 21 0.18 -9.84 -14.32
C LEU A 21 -0.68 -9.15 -13.24
N PRO A 22 -1.15 -9.83 -12.18
CA PRO A 22 -1.94 -9.18 -11.13
C PRO A 22 -1.19 -8.04 -10.42
N MET A 23 0.12 -8.19 -10.25
CA MET A 23 1.01 -7.20 -9.63
C MET A 23 1.19 -5.99 -10.55
N VAL A 24 1.45 -6.21 -11.84
CA VAL A 24 1.56 -5.15 -12.86
C VAL A 24 0.30 -4.30 -12.91
N ILE A 25 -0.88 -4.95 -12.96
CA ILE A 25 -2.17 -4.26 -12.99
C ILE A 25 -2.38 -3.46 -11.70
N GLY A 26 -2.11 -4.07 -10.54
CA GLY A 26 -2.24 -3.39 -9.23
C GLY A 26 -1.40 -2.13 -9.17
N LYS A 27 -0.12 -2.22 -9.55
CA LYS A 27 0.79 -1.08 -9.64
C LYS A 27 0.24 0.04 -10.54
N CYS A 28 -0.25 -0.30 -11.73
CA CYS A 28 -0.78 0.70 -12.67
C CYS A 28 -2.02 1.43 -12.10
N LEU A 29 -2.90 0.70 -11.40
CA LEU A 29 -4.07 1.27 -10.75
C LEU A 29 -3.66 2.20 -9.60
N ASP A 30 -2.75 1.75 -8.73
CA ASP A 30 -2.24 2.50 -7.58
C ASP A 30 -1.57 3.81 -8.02
N ASP A 31 -0.71 3.75 -9.03
CA ASP A 31 -0.03 4.93 -9.58
C ASP A 31 -1.02 5.90 -10.25
N THR A 32 -2.06 5.38 -10.90
CA THR A 32 -3.11 6.20 -11.54
C THR A 32 -3.90 6.97 -10.49
N VAL A 33 -4.41 6.30 -9.46
CA VAL A 33 -5.24 6.96 -8.45
C VAL A 33 -4.44 7.90 -7.56
N SER A 34 -3.17 7.59 -7.31
CA SER A 34 -2.26 8.52 -6.61
C SER A 34 -2.11 9.84 -7.36
N LYS A 35 -1.95 9.79 -8.69
CA LYS A 35 -1.94 11.00 -9.55
C LYS A 35 -3.27 11.72 -9.54
N MET A 36 -4.39 11.00 -9.56
CA MET A 36 -5.73 11.60 -9.47
C MET A 36 -5.87 12.44 -8.20
N VAL A 37 -5.50 11.89 -7.05
CA VAL A 37 -5.59 12.61 -5.78
C VAL A 37 -4.65 13.81 -5.75
N TYR A 38 -3.41 13.65 -6.25
CA TYR A 38 -2.47 14.77 -6.35
C TYR A 38 -3.02 15.95 -7.15
N PHE A 39 -3.58 15.70 -8.33
CA PHE A 39 -4.15 16.77 -9.17
C PHE A 39 -5.39 17.42 -8.55
N LYS A 40 -6.22 16.64 -7.85
CA LYS A 40 -7.38 17.16 -7.13
C LYS A 40 -6.94 18.04 -5.95
N ASN A 41 -6.04 17.53 -5.11
CA ASN A 41 -5.52 18.22 -3.92
C ASN A 41 -4.87 19.57 -4.27
N ARG A 42 -4.18 19.65 -5.41
CA ARG A 42 -3.53 20.88 -5.90
C ARG A 42 -4.46 21.81 -6.67
N HIS A 43 -5.75 21.50 -6.78
CA HIS A 43 -6.73 22.24 -7.60
C HIS A 43 -6.28 22.47 -9.06
N ILE A 44 -5.45 21.57 -9.61
CA ILE A 44 -4.91 21.69 -10.97
C ILE A 44 -5.99 21.35 -12.00
N ILE A 45 -6.94 20.47 -11.65
CA ILE A 45 -8.02 20.04 -12.53
C ILE A 45 -9.35 20.12 -11.78
N ASN A 46 -10.19 21.09 -12.14
CA ASN A 46 -11.51 21.31 -11.55
C ASN A 46 -12.66 20.62 -12.31
N ARG A 47 -12.34 19.80 -13.31
CA ARG A 47 -13.30 19.02 -14.11
C ARG A 47 -13.13 17.52 -13.86
N ASP A 48 -14.07 16.71 -14.35
CA ASP A 48 -13.95 15.25 -14.22
C ASP A 48 -12.64 14.74 -14.85
N ILE A 49 -11.81 14.10 -14.02
CA ILE A 49 -10.51 13.56 -14.39
C ILE A 49 -10.59 12.12 -14.93
N THR A 50 -11.76 11.47 -14.92
CA THR A 50 -11.94 10.05 -15.31
C THR A 50 -11.25 9.71 -16.62
N ILE A 51 -11.49 10.48 -17.69
CA ILE A 51 -10.91 10.19 -19.02
C ILE A 51 -9.38 10.34 -19.01
N LYS A 52 -8.85 11.36 -18.31
CA LYS A 52 -7.40 11.57 -18.19
C LYS A 52 -6.75 10.45 -17.37
N ALA A 53 -7.40 10.04 -16.28
CA ALA A 53 -6.95 8.93 -15.45
C ALA A 53 -6.94 7.62 -16.25
N LEU A 54 -7.98 7.34 -17.03
CA LEU A 54 -8.05 6.14 -17.87
C LEU A 54 -6.95 6.13 -18.94
N ARG A 55 -6.70 7.26 -19.61
CA ARG A 55 -5.58 7.40 -20.56
C ARG A 55 -4.24 7.15 -19.88
N SER A 56 -4.03 7.71 -18.68
CA SER A 56 -2.81 7.48 -17.90
C SER A 56 -2.66 6.00 -17.52
N TYR A 57 -3.73 5.36 -17.03
CA TYR A 57 -3.73 3.95 -16.70
C TYR A 57 -3.39 3.07 -17.90
N THR A 58 -4.04 3.30 -19.05
CA THR A 58 -3.78 2.55 -20.28
C THR A 58 -2.33 2.69 -20.74
N ALA A 59 -1.76 3.90 -20.66
CA ALA A 59 -0.37 4.14 -21.02
C ALA A 59 0.59 3.40 -20.06
N LEU A 60 0.34 3.50 -18.75
CA LEU A 60 1.12 2.79 -17.73
C LEU A 60 1.05 1.27 -17.90
N LEU A 61 -0.15 0.74 -18.16
CA LEU A 61 -0.34 -0.70 -18.33
C LEU A 61 0.43 -1.21 -19.55
N LYS A 62 0.38 -0.52 -20.69
CA LYS A 62 1.16 -0.91 -21.88
C LYS A 62 2.65 -0.93 -21.61
N ASP A 63 3.17 0.09 -20.94
CA ASP A 63 4.58 0.21 -20.58
C ASP A 63 5.02 -0.90 -19.61
N GLU A 64 4.25 -1.16 -18.55
CA GLU A 64 4.55 -2.21 -17.57
C GLU A 64 4.42 -3.62 -18.15
N LEU A 65 3.44 -3.88 -19.03
CA LEU A 65 3.34 -5.16 -19.74
C LEU A 65 4.57 -5.42 -20.61
N HIS A 66 5.02 -4.41 -21.36
CA HIS A 66 6.23 -4.48 -22.17
C HIS A 66 7.48 -4.74 -21.31
N LYS A 67 7.67 -3.97 -20.23
CA LYS A 67 8.81 -4.13 -19.30
C LYS A 67 8.86 -5.50 -18.63
N ASN A 68 7.71 -6.11 -18.40
CA ASN A 68 7.61 -7.43 -17.75
C ASN A 68 7.52 -8.58 -18.76
N CYS A 69 7.65 -8.31 -20.06
CA CYS A 69 7.54 -9.28 -21.15
C CYS A 69 6.22 -10.08 -21.12
N ILE A 70 5.11 -9.41 -20.78
CA ILE A 70 3.78 -10.01 -20.72
C ILE A 70 3.02 -9.66 -22.01
N SER A 71 2.70 -10.68 -22.80
CA SER A 71 1.82 -10.54 -23.96
C SER A 71 0.38 -10.87 -23.56
N LEU A 72 -0.56 -10.05 -24.04
CA LEU A 72 -1.99 -10.24 -23.81
C LEU A 72 -2.73 -10.19 -25.13
N GLU A 73 -3.77 -11.01 -25.28
CA GLU A 73 -4.67 -10.91 -26.42
C GLU A 73 -5.46 -9.59 -26.39
N ASN A 74 -5.97 -9.17 -27.56
CA ASN A 74 -6.77 -7.94 -27.66
C ASN A 74 -8.07 -7.99 -26.84
N SER A 75 -8.62 -9.19 -26.62
CA SER A 75 -9.75 -9.46 -25.73
C SER A 75 -9.39 -9.15 -24.27
N ASP A 76 -8.26 -9.67 -23.79
CA ASP A 76 -7.76 -9.45 -22.43
C ASP A 76 -7.43 -7.99 -22.18
N LEU A 77 -6.77 -7.32 -23.13
CA LEU A 77 -6.48 -5.89 -23.02
C LEU A 77 -7.76 -5.06 -22.86
N ARG A 78 -8.82 -5.37 -23.62
CA ARG A 78 -10.12 -4.71 -23.48
C ARG A 78 -10.73 -4.96 -22.10
N TYR A 79 -10.62 -6.16 -21.56
CA TYR A 79 -11.05 -6.48 -20.21
C TYR A 79 -10.31 -5.62 -19.17
N TYR A 80 -8.98 -5.53 -19.25
CA TYR A 80 -8.18 -4.72 -18.29
C TYR A 80 -8.43 -3.21 -18.41
N TYR A 81 -8.78 -2.69 -19.59
CA TYR A 81 -9.21 -1.30 -19.76
C TYR A 81 -10.58 -1.04 -19.14
N ALA A 82 -11.55 -1.93 -19.36
CA ALA A 82 -12.86 -1.84 -18.75
C ALA A 82 -12.76 -1.91 -17.21
N MET A 83 -11.91 -2.81 -16.69
CA MET A 83 -11.59 -2.89 -15.28
C MET A 83 -11.00 -1.59 -14.73
N GLY A 84 -10.03 -0.99 -15.44
CA GLY A 84 -9.46 0.31 -15.05
C GLY A 84 -10.52 1.41 -14.94
N TRP A 85 -11.44 1.47 -15.89
CA TRP A 85 -12.57 2.41 -15.84
C TRP A 85 -13.47 2.15 -14.61
N LYS A 86 -13.82 0.89 -14.31
CA LYS A 86 -14.61 0.55 -13.13
C LYS A 86 -13.89 0.94 -11.84
N PHE A 87 -12.58 0.66 -11.76
CA PHE A 87 -11.76 0.95 -10.58
C PHE A 87 -11.68 2.46 -10.32
N ILE A 88 -11.38 3.26 -11.35
CA ILE A 88 -11.30 4.71 -11.27
C ILE A 88 -12.62 5.30 -10.74
N ASN A 89 -13.76 4.84 -11.27
CA ASN A 89 -15.07 5.31 -10.84
C ASN A 89 -15.42 4.88 -9.41
N ALA A 90 -15.03 3.67 -9.00
CA ALA A 90 -15.18 3.22 -7.62
C ALA A 90 -14.30 4.04 -6.67
N PHE A 91 -13.04 4.30 -7.05
CA PHE A 91 -12.09 5.07 -6.25
C PHE A 91 -12.54 6.51 -6.03
N LYS A 92 -13.18 7.14 -7.02
CA LYS A 92 -13.75 8.50 -6.88
C LYS A 92 -14.80 8.62 -5.76
N LYS A 93 -15.42 7.51 -5.35
CA LYS A 93 -16.39 7.44 -4.26
C LYS A 93 -15.76 7.06 -2.91
N SER A 94 -14.43 6.94 -2.86
CA SER A 94 -13.71 6.62 -1.63
C SER A 94 -13.42 7.90 -0.83
N VAL A 95 -13.36 7.74 0.50
CA VAL A 95 -12.93 8.80 1.42
C VAL A 95 -11.56 9.39 1.05
N ILE A 96 -10.66 8.58 0.48
CA ILE A 96 -9.34 9.01 0.01
C ILE A 96 -9.49 10.08 -1.07
N TYR A 97 -10.30 9.80 -2.09
CA TYR A 97 -10.49 10.75 -3.18
C TYR A 97 -11.30 11.95 -2.72
N GLU A 98 -12.38 11.75 -1.97
CA GLU A 98 -13.26 12.82 -1.47
C GLU A 98 -12.47 13.85 -0.67
N ASN A 99 -11.69 13.40 0.31
CA ASN A 99 -10.88 14.25 1.19
C ASN A 99 -9.50 14.61 0.59
N SER A 100 -9.22 14.19 -0.64
CA SER A 100 -7.97 14.47 -1.35
C SER A 100 -6.72 14.07 -0.55
N LEU A 101 -6.77 12.91 0.11
CA LEU A 101 -5.71 12.41 0.99
C LEU A 101 -4.46 12.05 0.18
N LEU A 102 -3.31 12.57 0.60
CA LEU A 102 -2.04 12.30 -0.08
C LEU A 102 -1.34 11.07 0.54
N ARG A 103 -0.44 10.46 -0.24
CA ARG A 103 0.51 9.50 0.29
C ARG A 103 1.42 10.20 1.31
N ASP A 104 1.60 9.59 2.48
CA ASP A 104 2.52 10.14 3.49
C ASP A 104 3.96 9.77 3.17
N ARG A 105 4.91 10.48 3.78
CA ARG A 105 6.33 10.12 3.71
C ARG A 105 6.56 8.81 4.46
N THR A 106 7.50 8.01 3.95
CA THR A 106 7.97 6.80 4.63
C THR A 106 8.42 7.11 6.05
N ARG A 107 7.96 6.32 7.01
CA ARG A 107 8.44 6.32 8.40
C ARG A 107 9.38 5.14 8.64
N ILE A 108 10.17 5.20 9.70
CA ILE A 108 10.99 4.08 10.16
C ILE A 108 10.62 3.70 11.59
N ILE A 109 10.38 2.41 11.83
CA ILE A 109 10.27 1.85 13.17
C ILE A 109 11.65 1.31 13.54
N ILE A 110 12.20 1.76 14.65
CA ILE A 110 13.51 1.38 15.16
C ILE A 110 13.31 0.51 16.40
N ILE A 111 13.98 -0.64 16.45
CA ILE A 111 13.86 -1.62 17.53
C ILE A 111 15.26 -1.84 18.12
N ASN A 112 15.40 -1.60 19.42
CA ASN A 112 16.66 -1.68 20.17
C ASN A 112 17.83 -0.87 19.56
N ASP A 113 17.54 0.17 18.76
CA ASP A 113 18.55 0.93 17.99
C ASP A 113 19.40 0.08 17.01
N GLU A 114 19.05 -1.20 16.83
CA GLU A 114 19.80 -2.19 16.06
C GLU A 114 19.09 -2.63 14.78
N ALA A 115 17.75 -2.65 14.79
CA ALA A 115 16.92 -3.01 13.65
C ALA A 115 15.97 -1.86 13.25
N GLY A 116 15.79 -1.66 11.94
CA GLY A 116 14.88 -0.66 11.38
C GLY A 116 13.96 -1.25 10.31
N ILE A 117 12.66 -0.95 10.36
CA ILE A 117 11.71 -1.30 9.30
C ILE A 117 11.03 -0.05 8.73
N TYR A 118 11.11 0.12 7.41
CA TYR A 118 10.45 1.22 6.70
C TYR A 118 8.98 0.90 6.47
N ALA A 119 8.12 1.82 6.90
CA ALA A 119 6.67 1.71 6.86
C ALA A 119 6.06 2.91 6.14
N GLN A 120 5.24 2.65 5.12
CA GLN A 120 4.53 3.68 4.37
C GLN A 120 3.17 3.14 3.96
N PRO A 121 2.09 3.48 4.69
CA PRO A 121 0.73 3.18 4.22
C PRO A 121 0.45 3.96 2.93
N ASP A 122 -0.52 3.48 2.14
CA ASP A 122 -0.90 4.16 0.89
C ASP A 122 -1.37 5.60 1.11
N PHE A 123 -2.21 5.86 2.11
CA PHE A 123 -2.72 7.21 2.41
C PHE A 123 -2.85 7.45 3.91
N VAL A 124 -2.75 8.71 4.33
CA VAL A 124 -2.89 9.11 5.73
C VAL A 124 -3.82 10.32 5.85
N ASP A 125 -4.82 10.18 6.71
CA ASP A 125 -5.66 11.26 7.21
C ASP A 125 -5.19 11.66 8.60
N TYR A 126 -4.46 12.76 8.67
CA TYR A 126 -3.92 13.29 9.91
C TYR A 126 -4.98 13.94 10.81
N GLU A 127 -6.06 14.46 10.22
CA GLU A 127 -7.15 15.10 10.95
C GLU A 127 -7.95 14.05 11.73
N ASN A 128 -8.30 12.94 11.07
CA ASN A 128 -9.07 11.86 11.67
C ASN A 128 -8.21 10.75 12.30
N LYS A 129 -6.89 10.96 12.39
CA LYS A 129 -5.90 9.95 12.82
C LYS A 129 -6.18 8.58 12.21
N THR A 130 -6.23 8.49 10.89
CA THR A 130 -6.51 7.24 10.17
C THR A 130 -5.49 7.00 9.07
N ILE A 131 -4.92 5.80 9.03
CA ILE A 131 -4.13 5.31 7.90
C ILE A 131 -4.99 4.40 7.01
N TYR A 132 -4.80 4.52 5.71
CA TYR A 132 -5.49 3.70 4.72
C TYR A 132 -4.47 2.90 3.92
N GLU A 133 -4.71 1.60 3.83
CA GLU A 133 -3.95 0.70 2.97
C GLU A 133 -4.87 0.13 1.90
N MET A 134 -4.52 0.33 0.64
CA MET A 134 -5.36 -0.01 -0.50
C MET A 134 -4.92 -1.35 -1.10
N LYS A 135 -5.90 -2.12 -1.58
CA LYS A 135 -5.68 -3.37 -2.31
C LYS A 135 -6.62 -3.46 -3.50
N SER A 136 -6.08 -3.81 -4.67
CA SER A 136 -6.86 -4.02 -5.88
C SER A 136 -7.47 -5.44 -5.97
N PHE A 137 -7.75 -6.09 -4.85
CA PHE A 137 -8.30 -7.45 -4.82
C PHE A 137 -9.16 -7.66 -3.58
N SER A 138 -9.94 -8.75 -3.55
CA SER A 138 -10.81 -9.08 -2.42
C SER A 138 -10.01 -9.38 -1.14
N LEU A 139 -10.47 -8.83 -0.01
CA LEU A 139 -9.89 -9.10 1.32
C LEU A 139 -10.73 -10.09 2.13
N LYS A 140 -11.53 -10.93 1.47
CA LYS A 140 -12.38 -11.93 2.12
C LYS A 140 -12.07 -13.33 1.58
N PRO A 141 -11.43 -14.21 2.39
CA PRO A 141 -10.87 -13.95 3.73
C PRO A 141 -9.66 -13.00 3.68
N LEU A 142 -9.34 -12.34 4.82
CA LEU A 142 -8.23 -11.38 4.89
C LEU A 142 -6.88 -12.11 4.78
N PRO A 143 -6.07 -11.87 3.73
CA PRO A 143 -4.78 -12.55 3.60
C PRO A 143 -3.81 -12.16 4.71
N GLU A 144 -3.03 -13.14 5.18
CA GLU A 144 -2.11 -12.94 6.31
C GLU A 144 -1.06 -11.86 6.03
N TYR A 145 -0.45 -11.84 4.85
CA TYR A 145 0.54 -10.83 4.49
C TYR A 145 -0.03 -9.41 4.51
N VAL A 146 -1.31 -9.22 4.09
CA VAL A 146 -2.00 -7.91 4.15
C VAL A 146 -2.24 -7.52 5.59
N ARG A 147 -2.67 -8.48 6.42
CA ARG A 147 -2.85 -8.26 7.86
C ARG A 147 -1.53 -7.83 8.48
N LEU A 148 -0.44 -8.57 8.28
CA LEU A 148 0.89 -8.27 8.82
C LEU A 148 1.42 -6.92 8.33
N GLN A 149 1.23 -6.59 7.06
CA GLN A 149 1.62 -5.28 6.50
C GLN A 149 0.94 -4.14 7.25
N ALA A 150 -0.38 -4.21 7.38
CA ALA A 150 -1.16 -3.19 8.07
C ALA A 150 -0.82 -3.12 9.57
N ARG A 151 -0.46 -4.26 10.17
CA ARG A 151 0.04 -4.32 11.54
C ARG A 151 1.39 -3.62 11.72
N VAL A 152 2.32 -3.77 10.77
CA VAL A 152 3.57 -2.99 10.77
C VAL A 152 3.25 -1.50 10.71
N PHE A 153 2.26 -1.09 9.91
CA PHE A 153 1.88 0.32 9.84
C PHE A 153 1.26 0.85 11.13
N GLN A 154 0.51 0.04 11.89
CA GLN A 154 0.07 0.43 13.24
C GLN A 154 1.22 0.73 14.19
N LEU A 155 2.34 0.01 14.08
CA LEU A 155 3.55 0.33 14.86
C LEU A 155 4.14 1.69 14.46
N ALA A 156 4.09 2.07 13.18
CA ALA A 156 4.58 3.37 12.71
C ALA A 156 3.63 4.54 13.03
N TYR A 157 2.37 4.24 13.35
CA TYR A 157 1.29 5.19 13.63
C TYR A 157 0.46 4.71 14.83
N PRO A 158 1.01 4.70 16.05
CA PRO A 158 0.39 4.05 17.21
C PRO A 158 -0.98 4.63 17.58
N ASP A 159 -1.21 5.93 17.36
CA ASP A 159 -2.45 6.60 17.70
C ASP A 159 -3.47 6.65 16.54
N PHE A 160 -3.20 5.92 15.45
CA PHE A 160 -4.02 5.96 14.23
C PHE A 160 -4.85 4.70 14.08
N LYS A 161 -6.09 4.88 13.64
CA LYS A 161 -6.94 3.78 13.15
C LYS A 161 -6.37 3.27 11.83
N THR A 162 -6.48 1.96 11.59
CA THR A 162 -6.05 1.35 10.33
C THR A 162 -7.23 0.81 9.56
N VAL A 163 -7.40 1.31 8.34
CA VAL A 163 -8.47 0.90 7.43
C VAL A 163 -7.85 0.27 6.20
N LEU A 164 -8.19 -0.99 5.94
CA LEU A 164 -7.90 -1.62 4.66
C LEU A 164 -9.04 -1.27 3.69
N ILE A 165 -8.69 -0.77 2.51
CA ILE A 165 -9.64 -0.47 1.45
C ILE A 165 -9.38 -1.42 0.28
N ALA A 166 -10.36 -2.26 -0.02
CA ALA A 166 -10.29 -3.18 -1.15
C ALA A 166 -11.21 -2.80 -2.31
N PHE A 167 -10.68 -3.02 -3.51
CA PHE A 167 -11.34 -2.86 -4.79
C PHE A 167 -11.24 -4.19 -5.55
N PRO A 168 -12.17 -5.15 -5.31
CA PRO A 168 -12.14 -6.47 -5.94
C PRO A 168 -12.32 -6.33 -7.45
N ARG A 169 -11.35 -6.82 -8.24
CA ARG A 169 -11.32 -6.73 -9.72
C ARG A 169 -12.17 -7.80 -10.41
N ASP A 170 -12.47 -8.86 -9.69
CA ASP A 170 -13.21 -10.06 -10.10
C ASP A 170 -14.74 -9.87 -10.09
N GLN A 171 -15.22 -8.67 -9.78
CA GLN A 171 -16.64 -8.36 -9.69
C GLN A 171 -17.13 -7.54 -10.89
N ASP A 172 -18.37 -7.78 -11.31
CA ASP A 172 -19.04 -7.00 -12.34
C ASP A 172 -19.08 -5.51 -12.00
N TYR A 173 -19.18 -5.20 -10.70
CA TYR A 173 -19.06 -3.87 -10.13
C TYR A 173 -17.99 -3.88 -9.03
N ILE A 174 -17.14 -2.85 -9.00
CA ILE A 174 -16.12 -2.74 -7.95
C ILE A 174 -16.73 -1.99 -6.75
N LYS A 175 -17.03 -2.71 -5.67
CA LYS A 175 -17.44 -2.11 -4.39
C LYS A 175 -16.24 -1.92 -3.48
N VAL A 176 -16.18 -0.74 -2.86
CA VAL A 176 -15.18 -0.41 -1.85
C VAL A 176 -15.47 -1.23 -0.58
N GLN A 177 -14.53 -2.10 -0.21
CA GLN A 177 -14.60 -2.85 1.05
C GLN A 177 -13.72 -2.18 2.09
N ASN A 178 -14.33 -1.70 3.17
CA ASN A 178 -13.62 -1.09 4.29
C ASN A 178 -13.50 -2.09 5.44
N ILE A 179 -12.29 -2.51 5.77
CA ILE A 179 -12.02 -3.38 6.93
C ILE A 179 -11.24 -2.55 7.96
N LYS A 180 -11.89 -2.28 9.10
CA LYS A 180 -11.23 -1.66 10.25
C LYS A 180 -10.46 -2.73 11.03
N LEU A 181 -9.16 -2.57 11.15
CA LEU A 181 -8.36 -3.43 12.00
C LEU A 181 -8.46 -2.96 13.45
N ARG A 182 -8.69 -3.92 14.36
CA ARG A 182 -8.68 -3.65 15.80
C ARG A 182 -7.28 -3.22 16.24
N GLU A 183 -7.21 -2.43 17.30
CA GLU A 183 -5.95 -2.05 17.93
C GLU A 183 -5.15 -3.26 18.43
N TYR A 184 -3.87 -3.03 18.64
CA TYR A 184 -2.94 -4.03 19.12
C TYR A 184 -3.15 -4.29 20.61
N LYS A 185 -3.28 -5.57 21.00
CA LYS A 185 -3.00 -5.96 22.38
C LYS A 185 -1.48 -5.96 22.59
N ASP A 186 -1.00 -5.51 23.76
CA ASP A 186 0.44 -5.39 24.04
C ASP A 186 1.21 -6.69 23.82
N VAL A 187 0.65 -7.83 24.23
CA VAL A 187 1.26 -9.14 24.02
C VAL A 187 1.49 -9.42 22.53
N THR A 188 0.51 -9.10 21.67
CA THR A 188 0.62 -9.32 20.22
C THR A 188 1.59 -8.31 19.59
N LYS A 189 1.66 -7.09 20.13
CA LYS A 189 2.58 -6.03 19.69
C LYS A 189 4.03 -6.43 19.95
N ASN A 190 4.34 -6.86 21.18
CA ASN A 190 5.68 -7.30 21.56
C ASN A 190 6.13 -8.52 20.75
N ARG A 191 5.21 -9.47 20.50
CA ARG A 191 5.52 -10.62 19.62
C ARG A 191 5.89 -10.17 18.21
N LEU A 192 5.09 -9.28 17.60
CA LEU A 192 5.40 -8.76 16.26
C LEU A 192 6.74 -7.99 16.24
N LEU A 193 7.02 -7.17 17.26
CA LEU A 193 8.30 -6.44 17.35
C LEU A 193 9.49 -7.41 17.39
N ARG A 194 9.40 -8.51 18.16
CA ARG A 194 10.45 -9.56 18.18
C ARG A 194 10.58 -10.25 16.82
N GLU A 195 9.47 -10.59 16.17
CA GLU A 195 9.46 -11.21 14.83
C GLU A 195 10.12 -10.29 13.79
N ILE A 196 9.77 -9.00 13.76
CA ILE A 196 10.37 -8.01 12.87
C ILE A 196 11.87 -7.83 13.17
N TYR A 197 12.24 -7.73 14.45
CA TYR A 197 13.62 -7.59 14.89
C TYR A 197 14.47 -8.75 14.38
N ASN A 198 14.08 -9.98 14.71
CA ASN A 198 14.81 -11.19 14.31
C ASN A 198 14.94 -11.27 12.78
N PHE A 199 13.84 -11.00 12.07
CA PHE A 199 13.85 -11.02 10.61
C PHE A 199 14.80 -9.98 10.02
N THR A 200 14.78 -8.75 10.56
CA THR A 200 15.63 -7.65 10.11
C THR A 200 17.10 -7.92 10.42
N MET A 201 17.39 -8.52 11.57
CA MET A 201 18.76 -8.90 11.93
C MET A 201 19.31 -10.02 11.06
N GLN A 202 18.47 -10.85 10.43
CA GLN A 202 18.90 -11.89 9.51
C GLN A 202 19.00 -11.40 8.06
N ASN A 203 18.02 -10.61 7.61
CA ASN A 203 17.79 -10.30 6.18
C ASN A 203 18.01 -8.82 5.83
N GLY A 204 18.10 -7.95 6.83
CA GLY A 204 18.22 -6.51 6.65
C GLY A 204 19.58 -6.11 6.12
N ARG A 205 19.63 -4.95 5.48
CA ARG A 205 20.87 -4.37 4.94
C ARG A 205 21.54 -3.52 6.01
N ASP A 206 22.85 -3.62 6.14
CA ASP A 206 23.58 -2.74 7.05
C ASP A 206 23.49 -1.30 6.57
N MET A 207 23.12 -0.42 7.49
CA MET A 207 23.01 1.00 7.25
C MET A 207 23.38 1.76 8.51
N ASP A 208 24.12 2.85 8.32
CA ASP A 208 24.31 3.83 9.37
C ASP A 208 22.94 4.40 9.82
N MET A 209 22.80 4.67 11.12
CA MET A 209 21.52 5.09 11.69
C MET A 209 21.06 6.44 11.15
N PHE A 210 21.98 7.40 10.99
CA PHE A 210 21.64 8.73 10.44
C PHE A 210 21.21 8.60 8.99
N THR A 211 21.87 7.74 8.22
CA THR A 211 21.49 7.46 6.82
C THR A 211 20.12 6.80 6.72
N ALA A 212 19.84 5.81 7.57
CA ALA A 212 18.57 5.10 7.58
C ALA A 212 17.39 6.02 7.88
N ILE A 213 17.53 6.85 8.93
CA ILE A 213 16.51 7.82 9.31
C ILE A 213 16.42 8.91 8.24
N GLY A 214 17.53 9.58 7.92
CA GLY A 214 17.56 10.75 7.04
C GLY A 214 16.52 11.79 7.49
N ASN A 215 15.66 12.23 6.57
CA ASN A 215 14.57 13.17 6.85
C ASN A 215 13.21 12.48 7.18
N LYS A 216 13.22 11.20 7.56
CA LYS A 216 12.00 10.42 7.82
C LYS A 216 11.58 10.59 9.28
N LYS A 217 10.27 10.58 9.52
CA LYS A 217 9.73 10.42 10.88
C LYS A 217 10.08 9.01 11.38
N TYR A 218 10.40 8.88 12.66
CA TYR A 218 10.70 7.59 13.26
C TYR A 218 9.98 7.39 14.59
N ILE A 219 9.83 6.12 14.95
CA ILE A 219 9.38 5.68 16.27
C ILE A 219 10.36 4.64 16.80
N LYS A 220 10.68 4.71 18.08
CA LYS A 220 11.58 3.75 18.73
C LYS A 220 10.79 2.82 19.65
N TYR A 221 11.14 1.54 19.61
CA TYR A 221 10.69 0.54 20.55
C TYR A 221 11.91 -0.13 21.19
N LYS A 222 11.78 -0.48 22.47
CA LYS A 222 12.69 -1.40 23.14
C LYS A 222 11.96 -2.72 23.35
N LEU A 223 12.65 -3.82 23.07
CA LEU A 223 12.19 -5.15 23.43
C LEU A 223 12.58 -5.40 24.88
N ASP A 224 11.62 -5.88 25.67
CA ASP A 224 11.86 -6.40 27.02
C ASP A 224 12.60 -7.75 26.99
#